data_AF-R7WBA5-F1
#
_entry.id   AF-R7WBA5-F1
#
_cell.length_a   1.000
_cell.length_b   1.000
_cell.length_c   1.000
_cell.angle_alpha   90.00
_cell.angle_beta   90.00
_cell.angle_gamma   90.00
#
_symmetry.space_group_name_H-M   'P 1'
#
loop_
_entity.id
_entity.type
_entity.pdbx_description
1 polymer ?
#
loop_
_entity_poly.entity_id
_entity_poly.type
_entity_poly.pdbx_seq_one_letter_code
_entity_poly.pdbx_strand_id
1 'polypeptide(L)'
;MVTDWGGVRPPLVEEDKEFLEKKQKMQDWEQQLSSASQQAEALVKAQQDMGDTMGALGLAFVKLTKFETEEALYESQRIRAVDSKRVATAAVKASRTCRDLNTQTVKYLDTLHEHLGIMLSVHTAFSDRASALLTVQTLMSDLASLQSRIEKLEAASSKVFGGDRTRLRKVHELRETIRATEDAKCCALREYERIKENNKIELSRLDRERREDFLEMLKGYVTSQVAMSALRSANDNVSPGRLSRPASKSSHYSLKMMSLRLSLEILGVPTIGDSFYNLYYYVYLVSGEIKVMRTHNDHSFVEFLKNTYRKSSTDVQIN
;
A
#
# COMPACT_ATOMS: atom_id res chain seq x y z
N MET A 1 -42.10 29.75 -32.06
CA MET A 1 -40.74 29.52 -32.61
C MET A 1 -39.86 29.02 -31.48
N VAL A 2 -39.06 27.98 -31.79
CA VAL A 2 -37.87 27.50 -31.08
C VAL A 2 -38.11 26.64 -29.81
N THR A 3 -37.86 25.35 -30.03
CA THR A 3 -37.48 24.30 -29.08
C THR A 3 -36.35 24.71 -28.15
N ASP A 4 -36.37 24.24 -26.90
CA ASP A 4 -35.11 23.93 -26.23
C ASP A 4 -35.17 22.58 -25.50
N TRP A 5 -34.25 21.72 -25.94
CA TRP A 5 -33.97 20.37 -25.50
C TRP A 5 -32.95 20.47 -24.37
N GLY A 6 -33.43 20.65 -23.15
CA GLY A 6 -32.58 20.75 -21.97
C GLY A 6 -32.87 19.66 -20.95
N GLY A 7 -33.13 18.44 -21.40
CA GLY A 7 -33.07 17.27 -20.52
C GLY A 7 -31.64 17.10 -20.05
N VAL A 8 -31.22 17.88 -19.05
CA VAL A 8 -30.08 17.54 -18.22
C VAL A 8 -30.48 16.23 -17.58
N ARG A 9 -30.03 15.14 -18.20
CA ARG A 9 -30.11 13.80 -17.62
C ARG A 9 -29.57 13.97 -16.20
N PRO A 10 -30.36 13.67 -15.15
CA PRO A 10 -29.81 13.65 -13.79
C PRO A 10 -28.52 12.84 -13.84
N PRO A 11 -27.46 13.24 -13.10
CA PRO A 11 -26.22 12.48 -13.08
C PRO A 11 -26.56 11.00 -12.89
N LEU A 12 -25.91 10.15 -13.67
CA LEU A 12 -26.08 8.70 -13.62
C LEU A 12 -25.49 8.26 -12.27
N VAL A 13 -26.31 8.31 -11.22
CA VAL A 13 -25.85 8.08 -9.85
C VAL A 13 -26.02 6.60 -9.54
N GLU A 14 -24.91 5.98 -9.17
CA GLU A 14 -24.92 4.71 -8.47
C GLU A 14 -25.53 4.92 -7.08
N GLU A 15 -26.63 4.23 -6.79
CA GLU A 15 -27.38 4.38 -5.53
C GLU A 15 -26.99 3.33 -4.49
N ASP A 16 -26.22 2.31 -4.88
CA ASP A 16 -25.71 1.27 -3.99
C ASP A 16 -24.70 1.86 -3.00
N LYS A 17 -25.21 2.21 -1.82
CA LYS A 17 -24.42 2.80 -0.73
C LYS A 17 -23.25 1.91 -0.29
N GLU A 18 -23.47 0.59 -0.24
CA GLU A 18 -22.41 -0.36 0.16
C GLU A 18 -21.26 -0.33 -0.85
N PHE A 19 -21.59 -0.31 -2.14
CA PHE A 19 -20.58 -0.18 -3.18
C PHE A 19 -19.84 1.17 -3.12
N LEU A 20 -20.55 2.29 -2.93
CA LEU A 20 -19.92 3.61 -2.82
C LEU A 20 -18.95 3.69 -1.64
N GLU A 21 -19.33 3.16 -0.47
CA GLU A 21 -18.46 3.09 0.70
C GLU A 21 -17.22 2.23 0.44
N LYS A 22 -17.39 1.06 -0.19
CA LYS A 22 -16.28 0.18 -0.55
C LYS A 22 -15.35 0.82 -1.58
N LYS A 23 -15.90 1.49 -2.58
CA LYS A 23 -15.15 2.23 -3.60
C LYS A 23 -14.30 3.33 -2.95
N GLN A 24 -14.87 4.11 -2.04
CA GLN A 24 -14.11 5.14 -1.32
C GLN A 24 -12.98 4.52 -0.48
N LYS A 25 -13.27 3.46 0.28
CA LYS A 25 -12.25 2.75 1.08
C LYS A 25 -11.10 2.22 0.22
N MET A 26 -11.37 1.73 -0.99
CA MET A 26 -10.34 1.29 -1.92
C MET A 26 -9.49 2.45 -2.45
N GLN A 27 -10.10 3.61 -2.73
CA GLN A 27 -9.36 4.81 -3.13
C GLN A 27 -8.46 5.34 -2.01
N ASP A 28 -8.98 5.41 -0.79
CA ASP A 28 -8.21 5.81 0.39
C ASP A 28 -7.02 4.85 0.61
N TRP A 29 -7.27 3.55 0.44
CA TRP A 29 -6.24 2.53 0.54
C TRP A 29 -5.18 2.64 -0.55
N GLU A 30 -5.56 2.87 -1.81
CA GLU A 30 -4.61 3.10 -2.92
C GLU A 30 -3.71 4.30 -2.66
N GLN A 31 -4.25 5.37 -2.07
CA GLN A 31 -3.47 6.54 -1.67
C GLN A 31 -2.46 6.19 -0.57
N GLN A 32 -2.89 5.47 0.46
CA GLN A 32 -2.01 4.99 1.54
C GLN A 32 -0.92 4.06 0.99
N LEU A 33 -1.29 3.16 0.08
CA LEU A 33 -0.38 2.23 -0.57
C LEU A 33 0.68 2.96 -1.40
N SER A 34 0.27 3.97 -2.16
CA SER A 34 1.18 4.81 -2.96
C SER A 34 2.17 5.56 -2.06
N SER A 35 1.69 6.13 -0.95
CA SER A 35 2.56 6.80 0.03
C SER A 35 3.55 5.81 0.67
N ALA A 36 3.07 4.65 1.10
CA ALA A 36 3.92 3.62 1.69
C ALA A 36 4.99 3.11 0.71
N SER A 37 4.63 2.93 -0.57
CA SER A 37 5.55 2.56 -1.64
C SER A 37 6.65 3.61 -1.84
N GLN A 38 6.30 4.90 -1.89
CA GLN A 38 7.29 5.98 -2.01
C GLN A 38 8.25 6.01 -0.80
N GLN A 39 7.74 5.76 0.41
CA GLN A 39 8.59 5.70 1.61
C GLN A 39 9.48 4.47 1.65
N ALA A 40 8.99 3.33 1.16
CA ALA A 40 9.77 2.12 0.97
C ALA A 40 10.96 2.37 0.03
N GLU A 41 10.73 3.02 -1.10
CA GLU A 41 11.78 3.40 -2.06
C GLU A 41 12.80 4.35 -1.43
N ALA A 42 12.35 5.36 -0.68
CA ALA A 42 13.23 6.29 0.03
C ALA A 42 14.09 5.57 1.08
N LEU A 43 13.52 4.59 1.79
CA LEU A 43 14.25 3.76 2.77
C LEU A 43 15.33 2.91 2.10
N VAL A 44 14.99 2.21 1.02
CA VAL A 44 15.92 1.39 0.21
C VAL A 44 17.08 2.26 -0.28
N LYS A 45 16.78 3.47 -0.77
CA LYS A 45 17.81 4.42 -1.19
C LYS A 45 18.71 4.84 -0.04
N ALA A 46 18.15 5.20 1.13
CA ALA A 46 18.93 5.58 2.30
C ALA A 46 19.81 4.43 2.82
N GLN A 47 19.33 3.19 2.75
CA GLN A 47 20.11 1.99 3.10
C GLN A 47 21.28 1.78 2.13
N GLN A 48 21.05 1.98 0.83
CA GLN A 48 22.08 1.91 -0.20
C GLN A 48 23.16 2.97 0.03
N ASP A 49 22.77 4.24 0.19
CA ASP A 49 23.69 5.36 0.43
C ASP A 49 24.54 5.15 1.68
N MET A 50 23.94 4.61 2.75
CA MET A 50 24.66 4.23 3.96
C MET A 50 25.68 3.11 3.68
N GLY A 51 25.30 2.09 2.92
CA GLY A 51 26.19 1.00 2.52
C GLY A 51 27.40 1.50 1.74
N ASP A 52 27.20 2.41 0.80
CA ASP A 52 28.27 2.98 -0.03
C ASP A 52 29.18 3.93 0.76
N THR A 53 28.59 4.75 1.64
CA THR A 53 29.35 5.62 2.56
C THR A 53 30.25 4.80 3.49
N MET A 54 29.73 3.71 4.07
CA MET A 54 30.51 2.82 4.93
C MET A 54 31.62 2.10 4.15
N GLY A 55 31.37 1.75 2.89
CA GLY A 55 32.38 1.19 2.00
C GLY A 55 33.53 2.16 1.73
N ALA A 56 33.21 3.41 1.38
CA ALA A 56 34.18 4.48 1.15
C ALA A 56 34.99 4.80 2.41
N LEU A 57 34.32 4.88 3.56
CA LEU A 57 34.96 5.06 4.87
C LEU A 57 35.95 3.93 5.16
N GLY A 58 35.55 2.68 4.93
CA GLY A 58 36.41 1.52 5.09
C GLY A 58 37.68 1.61 4.25
N LEU A 59 37.56 1.98 2.98
CA LEU A 59 38.71 2.17 2.07
C LEU A 59 39.63 3.31 2.52
N ALA A 60 39.08 4.41 3.03
CA ALA A 60 39.87 5.51 3.57
C ALA A 60 40.73 5.06 4.77
N PHE A 61 40.14 4.28 5.70
CA PHE A 61 40.88 3.74 6.85
C PHE A 61 41.90 2.66 6.45
N VAL A 62 41.69 1.91 5.37
CA VAL A 62 42.73 1.02 4.80
C VAL A 62 43.94 1.84 4.34
N LYS A 63 43.72 2.95 3.63
CA LYS A 63 44.80 3.86 3.19
C LYS A 63 45.52 4.49 4.38
N LEU A 64 44.77 4.93 5.40
CA LEU A 64 45.35 5.49 6.63
C LEU A 64 46.19 4.46 7.38
N THR A 65 45.72 3.21 7.46
CA THR A 65 46.47 2.11 8.05
C THR A 65 47.80 1.91 7.33
N LYS A 66 47.76 1.86 5.98
CA LYS A 66 48.96 1.71 5.15
C LYS A 66 49.95 2.84 5.41
N PHE A 67 49.48 4.08 5.39
CA PHE A 67 50.30 5.27 5.68
C PHE A 67 50.96 5.21 7.06
N GLU A 68 50.20 4.89 8.11
CA GLU A 68 50.73 4.80 9.49
C GLU A 68 51.71 3.63 9.66
N THR A 69 51.65 2.59 8.81
CA THR A 69 52.59 1.45 8.84
C THR A 69 53.86 1.64 8.03
N GLU A 70 53.82 2.37 6.91
CA GLU A 70 54.96 2.53 6.01
C GLU A 70 56.08 3.41 6.60
N GLU A 71 55.75 4.33 7.53
CA GLU A 71 56.69 5.29 8.16
C GLU A 71 56.68 5.21 9.70
N ALA A 72 56.40 4.02 10.26
CA ALA A 72 56.25 3.84 11.70
C ALA A 72 57.61 3.85 12.43
N LEU A 73 57.94 4.97 13.08
CA LEU A 73 59.11 5.11 13.96
C LEU A 73 58.74 5.04 15.45
N TYR A 74 57.48 5.32 15.78
CA TYR A 74 56.98 5.41 17.15
C TYR A 74 55.87 4.41 17.44
N GLU A 75 55.80 3.93 18.69
CA GLU A 75 54.76 3.00 19.13
C GLU A 75 53.34 3.59 18.98
N SER A 76 53.20 4.92 19.09
CA SER A 76 51.92 5.61 18.88
C SER A 76 51.39 5.48 17.45
N GLN A 77 52.26 5.44 16.42
CA GLN A 77 51.85 5.20 15.02
C GLN A 77 51.34 3.75 14.85
N ARG A 78 52.00 2.79 15.49
CA ARG A 78 51.60 1.37 15.45
C ARG A 78 50.22 1.16 16.09
N ILE A 79 49.95 1.83 17.22
CA ILE A 79 48.63 1.81 17.86
C ILE A 79 47.56 2.40 16.93
N ARG A 80 47.82 3.58 16.33
CA ARG A 80 46.88 4.21 15.39
C ARG A 80 46.63 3.35 14.14
N ALA A 81 47.64 2.66 13.64
CA ALA A 81 47.49 1.73 12.52
C ALA A 81 46.56 0.56 12.88
N VAL A 82 46.71 -0.02 14.08
CA VAL A 82 45.85 -1.11 14.56
C VAL A 82 44.40 -0.64 14.71
N ASP A 83 44.17 0.53 15.30
CA ASP A 83 42.84 1.10 15.47
C ASP A 83 42.20 1.45 14.11
N SER A 84 42.98 2.04 13.21
CA SER A 84 42.53 2.34 11.84
C SER A 84 42.13 1.08 11.09
N LYS A 85 42.89 -0.02 11.24
CA LYS A 85 42.57 -1.32 10.65
C LYS A 85 41.27 -1.92 11.21
N ARG A 86 41.03 -1.76 12.51
CA ARG A 86 39.78 -2.20 13.15
C ARG A 86 38.58 -1.43 12.59
N VAL A 87 38.68 -0.10 12.50
CA VAL A 87 37.63 0.74 11.92
C VAL A 87 37.40 0.39 10.44
N ALA A 88 38.46 0.20 9.65
CA ALA A 88 38.36 -0.23 8.26
C ALA A 88 37.54 -1.53 8.13
N THR A 89 37.87 -2.53 8.94
CA THR A 89 37.22 -3.85 8.90
C THR A 89 35.75 -3.75 9.29
N ALA A 90 35.44 -3.00 10.36
CA ALA A 90 34.08 -2.78 10.82
C ALA A 90 33.23 -2.04 9.76
N ALA A 91 33.78 -1.00 9.12
CA ALA A 91 33.10 -0.23 8.09
C ALA A 91 32.82 -1.06 6.82
N VAL A 92 33.79 -1.86 6.36
CA VAL A 92 33.58 -2.77 5.21
C VAL A 92 32.54 -3.85 5.53
N LYS A 93 32.56 -4.40 6.75
CA LYS A 93 31.55 -5.37 7.18
C LYS A 93 30.16 -4.74 7.22
N ALA A 94 30.03 -3.56 7.84
CA ALA A 94 28.79 -2.79 7.87
C ALA A 94 28.26 -2.48 6.46
N SER A 95 29.14 -2.13 5.51
CA SER A 95 28.78 -1.90 4.11
C SER A 95 28.15 -3.14 3.46
N ARG A 96 28.78 -4.32 3.60
CA ARG A 96 28.24 -5.59 3.07
C ARG A 96 26.88 -5.92 3.67
N THR A 97 26.81 -5.84 4.98
CA THR A 97 25.60 -6.08 5.76
C THR A 97 24.48 -5.14 5.32
N CYS A 98 24.72 -3.83 5.11
CA CYS A 98 23.72 -2.91 4.56
C CYS A 98 23.23 -3.32 3.16
N ARG A 99 24.10 -3.82 2.28
CA ARG A 99 23.71 -4.29 0.93
C ARG A 99 22.85 -5.55 0.98
N ASP A 100 23.19 -6.49 1.86
CA ASP A 100 22.40 -7.71 2.06
C ASP A 100 21.00 -7.37 2.60
N LEU A 101 20.91 -6.46 3.57
CA LEU A 101 19.63 -5.96 4.08
C LEU A 101 18.83 -5.23 3.00
N ASN A 102 19.49 -4.41 2.18
CA ASN A 102 18.83 -3.69 1.12
C ASN A 102 18.17 -4.66 0.13
N THR A 103 18.86 -5.75 -0.21
CA THR A 103 18.33 -6.83 -1.05
C THR A 103 17.07 -7.47 -0.45
N GLN A 104 17.09 -7.79 0.85
CA GLN A 104 15.91 -8.34 1.52
C GLN A 104 14.78 -7.31 1.63
N THR A 105 15.11 -6.05 1.90
CA THR A 105 14.14 -4.96 2.03
C THR A 105 13.40 -4.75 0.71
N VAL A 106 14.11 -4.69 -0.42
CA VAL A 106 13.50 -4.63 -1.76
C VAL A 106 12.58 -5.82 -1.98
N LYS A 107 13.05 -7.05 -1.71
CA LYS A 107 12.25 -8.27 -1.91
C LYS A 107 10.92 -8.24 -1.17
N TYR A 108 10.92 -7.84 0.11
CA TYR A 108 9.67 -7.82 0.88
C TYR A 108 8.77 -6.65 0.49
N LEU A 109 9.34 -5.49 0.18
CA LEU A 109 8.55 -4.30 -0.16
C LEU A 109 7.96 -4.34 -1.59
N ASP A 110 8.38 -5.29 -2.43
CA ASP A 110 7.80 -5.57 -3.76
C ASP A 110 6.29 -5.84 -3.70
N THR A 111 5.81 -6.43 -2.59
CA THR A 111 4.38 -6.64 -2.33
C THR A 111 3.55 -5.35 -2.40
N LEU A 112 4.14 -4.18 -2.09
CA LEU A 112 3.47 -2.88 -2.25
C LEU A 112 3.18 -2.59 -3.73
N HIS A 113 4.16 -2.85 -4.61
CA HIS A 113 4.02 -2.63 -6.05
C HIS A 113 3.08 -3.65 -6.70
N GLU A 114 3.10 -4.91 -6.26
CA GLU A 114 2.12 -5.92 -6.68
C GLU A 114 0.68 -5.45 -6.40
N HIS A 115 0.44 -4.92 -5.20
CA HIS A 115 -0.89 -4.43 -4.81
C HIS A 115 -1.30 -3.13 -5.51
N LEU A 116 -0.35 -2.26 -5.88
CA LEU A 116 -0.62 -1.13 -6.77
C LEU A 116 -1.03 -1.61 -8.16
N GLY A 117 -0.43 -2.71 -8.65
CA GLY A 117 -0.86 -3.37 -9.87
C GLY A 117 -2.29 -3.89 -9.80
N ILE A 118 -2.67 -4.51 -8.68
CA ILE A 118 -4.04 -5.01 -8.45
C ILE A 118 -5.07 -3.86 -8.46
N MET A 119 -4.71 -2.67 -7.99
CA MET A 119 -5.62 -1.51 -8.03
C MET A 119 -6.08 -1.15 -9.45
N LEU A 120 -5.27 -1.41 -10.48
CA LEU A 120 -5.70 -1.23 -11.87
C LEU A 120 -6.87 -2.15 -12.25
N SER A 121 -6.84 -3.40 -11.77
CA SER A 121 -7.94 -4.34 -11.95
C SER A 121 -9.20 -3.91 -11.19
N VAL A 122 -9.04 -3.36 -9.97
CA VAL A 122 -10.15 -2.79 -9.20
C VAL A 122 -10.82 -1.63 -9.94
N HIS A 123 -10.03 -0.69 -10.48
CA HIS A 123 -10.55 0.42 -11.29
C HIS A 123 -11.27 -0.06 -12.54
N THR A 124 -10.74 -1.08 -13.21
CA THR A 124 -11.38 -1.70 -14.38
C THR A 124 -12.75 -2.28 -14.01
N ALA A 125 -12.81 -3.06 -12.92
CA ALA A 125 -14.07 -3.64 -12.44
C ALA A 125 -15.11 -2.57 -12.03
N PHE A 126 -14.66 -1.44 -11.48
CA PHE A 126 -15.54 -0.31 -11.16
C PHE A 126 -16.02 0.42 -12.42
N SER A 127 -15.17 0.57 -13.42
CA SER A 127 -15.53 1.14 -14.72
C SER A 127 -16.53 0.26 -15.46
N ASP A 128 -16.33 -1.06 -15.45
CA ASP A 128 -17.25 -2.03 -16.07
C ASP A 128 -18.65 -1.96 -15.44
N ARG A 129 -18.71 -1.88 -14.11
CA ARG A 129 -19.97 -1.68 -13.37
C ARG A 129 -20.66 -0.37 -13.76
N ALA A 130 -19.91 0.74 -13.82
CA ALA A 130 -20.46 2.04 -14.21
C ALA A 130 -20.98 2.04 -15.65
N SER A 131 -20.29 1.37 -16.57
CA SER A 131 -20.69 1.21 -17.97
C SER A 131 -21.98 0.37 -18.11
N ALA A 132 -22.08 -0.73 -17.36
CA ALA A 132 -23.28 -1.55 -17.31
C ALA A 132 -24.49 -0.77 -16.74
N LEU A 133 -24.29 0.01 -15.68
CA LEU A 133 -25.34 0.86 -15.11
C LEU A 133 -25.83 1.92 -16.11
N LEU A 134 -24.90 2.60 -16.79
CA LEU A 134 -25.21 3.58 -17.85
C LEU A 134 -26.05 2.95 -18.97
N THR A 135 -25.76 1.69 -19.34
CA THR A 135 -26.52 0.95 -20.35
C THR A 135 -27.96 0.72 -19.88
N VAL A 136 -28.15 0.24 -18.64
CA VAL A 136 -29.48 0.04 -18.04
C VAL A 136 -30.28 1.35 -18.02
N GLN A 137 -29.68 2.43 -17.53
CA GLN A 137 -30.34 3.74 -17.42
C GLN A 137 -30.68 4.32 -18.80
N THR A 138 -29.87 4.03 -19.82
CA THR A 138 -30.16 4.44 -21.19
C THR A 138 -31.38 3.73 -21.76
N LEU A 139 -31.45 2.41 -21.61
CA LEU A 139 -32.62 1.64 -22.05
C LEU A 139 -33.89 2.03 -21.28
N MET A 140 -33.78 2.37 -19.99
CA MET A 140 -34.90 2.89 -19.21
C MET A 140 -35.42 4.24 -19.74
N SER A 141 -34.50 5.16 -20.05
CA SER A 141 -34.84 6.47 -20.63
C SER A 141 -35.48 6.33 -22.01
N ASP A 142 -34.95 5.42 -22.84
CA ASP A 142 -35.49 5.16 -24.17
C ASP A 142 -36.90 4.56 -24.09
N LEU A 143 -37.14 3.63 -23.16
CA LEU A 143 -38.48 3.08 -22.90
C LEU A 143 -39.48 4.15 -22.48
N ALA A 144 -39.12 5.02 -21.53
CA ALA A 144 -40.00 6.11 -21.10
C ALA A 144 -40.32 7.07 -22.26
N SER A 145 -39.33 7.37 -23.09
CA SER A 145 -39.52 8.17 -24.31
C SER A 145 -40.48 7.51 -25.30
N LEU A 146 -40.30 6.20 -25.57
CA LEU A 146 -41.18 5.43 -26.45
C LEU A 146 -42.62 5.34 -25.91
N GLN A 147 -42.78 5.09 -24.62
CA GLN A 147 -44.08 5.06 -23.93
C GLN A 147 -44.80 6.42 -24.07
N SER A 148 -44.09 7.54 -23.80
CA SER A 148 -44.66 8.88 -23.94
C SER A 148 -45.09 9.21 -25.38
N ARG A 149 -44.39 8.67 -26.39
CA ARG A 149 -44.75 8.84 -27.81
C ARG A 149 -46.03 8.08 -28.15
N ILE A 150 -46.24 6.89 -27.58
CA ILE A 150 -47.49 6.14 -27.72
C ILE A 150 -48.64 6.93 -27.08
N GLU A 151 -48.49 7.38 -25.83
CA GLU A 151 -49.52 8.14 -25.12
C GLU A 151 -49.96 9.38 -25.90
N LYS A 152 -49.00 10.13 -26.48
CA LYS A 152 -49.29 11.30 -27.33
C LYS A 152 -50.06 10.92 -28.60
N LEU A 153 -49.73 9.80 -29.25
CA LEU A 153 -50.44 9.33 -30.44
C LEU A 153 -51.86 8.86 -30.10
N GLU A 154 -52.05 8.16 -28.99
CA GLU A 154 -53.34 7.68 -28.51
C GLU A 154 -54.25 8.87 -28.11
N ALA A 155 -53.72 9.84 -27.37
CA ALA A 155 -54.43 11.08 -27.00
C ALA A 155 -54.79 11.96 -28.22
N ALA A 156 -53.99 11.91 -29.28
CA ALA A 156 -54.30 12.60 -30.54
C ALA A 156 -55.33 11.84 -31.38
N SER A 157 -55.42 10.51 -31.24
CA SER A 157 -56.38 9.66 -31.96
C SER A 157 -57.78 9.71 -31.36
N SER A 158 -57.92 9.87 -30.04
CA SER A 158 -59.23 9.96 -29.36
C SER A 158 -60.05 11.20 -29.77
N LYS A 159 -59.42 12.20 -30.40
CA LYS A 159 -60.05 13.45 -30.87
C LYS A 159 -60.62 13.37 -32.29
N VAL A 160 -60.40 12.26 -33.02
CA VAL A 160 -60.84 12.11 -34.42
C VAL A 160 -61.85 10.98 -34.53
N PHE A 161 -63.09 11.31 -34.90
CA PHE A 161 -64.16 10.34 -35.14
C PHE A 161 -63.83 9.49 -36.37
N GLY A 162 -63.77 8.16 -36.22
CA GLY A 162 -63.49 7.21 -37.32
C GLY A 162 -62.12 6.54 -37.29
N GLY A 163 -61.20 6.93 -36.40
CA GLY A 163 -59.93 6.25 -36.15
C GLY A 163 -58.91 6.33 -37.31
N ASP A 164 -57.78 6.99 -37.07
CA ASP A 164 -56.71 7.11 -38.07
C ASP A 164 -55.91 5.79 -38.17
N ARG A 165 -56.24 4.96 -39.18
CA ARG A 165 -55.57 3.68 -39.48
C ARG A 165 -54.04 3.79 -39.58
N THR A 166 -53.52 4.93 -40.03
CA THR A 166 -52.06 5.14 -40.14
C THR A 166 -51.42 5.34 -38.76
N ARG A 167 -52.09 6.04 -37.84
CA ARG A 167 -51.65 6.19 -36.45
C ARG A 167 -51.73 4.87 -35.69
N LEU A 168 -52.77 4.08 -35.92
CA LEU A 168 -52.90 2.76 -35.29
C LEU A 168 -51.72 1.85 -35.66
N ARG A 169 -51.32 1.84 -36.94
CA ARG A 169 -50.13 1.09 -37.39
C ARG A 169 -48.86 1.60 -36.71
N LYS A 170 -48.67 2.92 -36.63
CA LYS A 170 -47.51 3.53 -35.97
C LYS A 170 -47.45 3.22 -34.47
N VAL A 171 -48.60 3.14 -33.79
CA VAL A 171 -48.67 2.69 -32.39
C VAL A 171 -48.24 1.22 -32.28
N HIS A 172 -48.66 0.35 -33.21
CA HIS A 172 -48.23 -1.05 -33.23
C HIS A 172 -46.71 -1.20 -33.42
N GLU A 173 -46.12 -0.48 -34.38
CA GLU A 173 -44.67 -0.44 -34.61
C GLU A 173 -43.90 0.04 -33.37
N LEU A 174 -44.41 1.07 -32.69
CA LEU A 174 -43.82 1.55 -31.43
C LEU A 174 -43.94 0.51 -30.31
N ARG A 175 -45.05 -0.24 -30.23
CA ARG A 175 -45.21 -1.33 -29.25
C ARG A 175 -44.23 -2.48 -29.51
N GLU A 176 -43.95 -2.81 -30.77
CA GLU A 176 -42.89 -3.77 -31.11
C GLU A 176 -41.52 -3.28 -30.68
N THR A 177 -41.22 -1.99 -30.94
CA THR A 177 -39.96 -1.38 -30.51
C THR A 177 -39.82 -1.37 -28.98
N ILE A 178 -40.90 -1.09 -28.26
CA ILE A 178 -40.94 -1.18 -26.79
C ILE A 178 -40.62 -2.60 -26.34
N ARG A 179 -41.28 -3.64 -26.90
CA ARG A 179 -40.99 -5.03 -26.55
C ARG A 179 -39.51 -5.38 -26.72
N ALA A 180 -38.92 -5.04 -27.86
CA ALA A 180 -37.49 -5.27 -28.10
C ALA A 180 -36.59 -4.50 -27.12
N THR A 181 -36.95 -3.27 -26.76
CA THR A 181 -36.19 -2.46 -25.81
C THR A 181 -36.36 -2.96 -24.36
N GLU A 182 -37.53 -3.50 -24.00
CA GLU A 182 -37.77 -4.17 -22.71
C GLU A 182 -36.93 -5.43 -22.58
N ASP A 183 -36.87 -6.26 -23.63
CA ASP A 183 -36.01 -7.45 -23.67
C ASP A 183 -34.54 -7.07 -23.52
N ALA A 184 -34.09 -6.04 -24.24
CA ALA A 184 -32.73 -5.51 -24.11
C ALA A 184 -32.44 -5.00 -22.68
N LYS A 185 -33.40 -4.30 -22.05
CA LYS A 185 -33.29 -3.83 -20.66
C LYS A 185 -33.18 -5.00 -19.70
N CYS A 186 -33.97 -6.05 -19.87
CA CYS A 186 -33.93 -7.27 -19.05
C CYS A 186 -32.57 -7.98 -19.18
N CYS A 187 -31.97 -8.00 -20.36
CA CYS A 187 -30.61 -8.50 -20.56
C CYS A 187 -29.56 -7.62 -19.87
N ALA A 188 -29.62 -6.29 -20.07
CA ALA A 188 -28.68 -5.35 -19.45
C ALA A 188 -28.75 -5.37 -17.92
N LEU A 189 -29.95 -5.49 -17.34
CA LEU A 189 -30.15 -5.61 -15.89
C LEU A 189 -29.52 -6.89 -15.33
N ARG A 190 -29.68 -8.03 -16.02
CA ARG A 190 -29.05 -9.29 -15.60
C ARG A 190 -27.53 -9.19 -15.62
N GLU A 191 -26.97 -8.54 -16.64
CA GLU A 191 -25.52 -8.33 -16.72
C GLU A 191 -25.02 -7.40 -15.63
N TYR A 192 -25.72 -6.29 -15.38
CA TYR A 192 -25.40 -5.37 -14.30
C TYR A 192 -25.39 -6.08 -12.94
N GLU A 193 -26.44 -6.84 -12.60
CA GLU A 193 -26.50 -7.60 -11.34
C GLU A 193 -25.40 -8.67 -11.24
N ARG A 194 -25.05 -9.32 -12.35
CA ARG A 194 -23.91 -10.26 -12.40
C ARG A 194 -22.59 -9.56 -12.05
N ILE A 195 -22.33 -8.39 -12.63
CA ILE A 195 -21.13 -7.58 -12.33
C ILE A 195 -21.14 -7.14 -10.86
N LYS A 196 -22.29 -6.74 -10.32
CA LYS A 196 -22.39 -6.35 -8.90
C LYS A 196 -21.97 -7.46 -7.95
N GLU A 197 -22.48 -8.67 -8.17
CA GLU A 197 -22.17 -9.81 -7.32
C GLU A 197 -20.71 -10.24 -7.47
N ASN A 198 -20.19 -10.27 -8.70
CA ASN A 198 -18.78 -10.56 -8.95
C ASN A 198 -17.86 -9.56 -8.23
N ASN A 199 -18.13 -8.26 -8.35
CA ASN A 199 -17.35 -7.23 -7.66
C ASN A 199 -17.38 -7.41 -6.15
N LYS A 200 -18.54 -7.79 -5.57
CA LYS A 200 -18.67 -8.03 -4.13
C LYS A 200 -17.82 -9.21 -3.66
N ILE A 201 -17.83 -10.31 -4.41
CA ILE A 201 -17.05 -11.51 -4.11
C ILE A 201 -15.55 -11.19 -4.23
N GLU A 202 -15.13 -10.59 -5.33
CA GLU A 202 -13.71 -10.30 -5.60
C GLU A 202 -13.12 -9.28 -4.63
N LEU A 203 -13.87 -8.23 -4.25
CA LEU A 203 -13.41 -7.30 -3.22
C LEU A 203 -13.24 -7.99 -1.86
N SER A 204 -14.14 -8.91 -1.51
CA SER A 204 -14.04 -9.66 -0.25
C SER A 204 -12.83 -10.62 -0.26
N ARG A 205 -12.54 -11.23 -1.42
CA ARG A 205 -11.37 -12.08 -1.62
C ARG A 205 -10.08 -11.26 -1.52
N LEU A 206 -10.02 -10.12 -2.21
CA LEU A 206 -8.90 -9.19 -2.17
C LEU A 206 -8.61 -8.71 -0.75
N ASP A 207 -9.64 -8.36 0.02
CA ASP A 207 -9.49 -7.95 1.41
C ASP A 207 -8.85 -9.02 2.31
N ARG A 208 -9.07 -10.31 2.01
CA ARG A 208 -8.46 -11.42 2.74
C ARG A 208 -7.01 -11.61 2.31
N GLU A 209 -6.76 -11.74 1.02
CA GLU A 209 -5.42 -11.97 0.46
C GLU A 209 -4.46 -10.84 0.83
N ARG A 210 -4.90 -9.59 0.68
CA ARG A 210 -4.14 -8.41 1.11
C ARG A 210 -3.68 -8.53 2.56
N ARG A 211 -4.56 -8.93 3.49
CA ARG A 211 -4.17 -9.02 4.91
C ARG A 211 -3.08 -10.07 5.13
N GLU A 212 -3.17 -11.20 4.44
CA GLU A 212 -2.19 -12.29 4.52
C GLU A 212 -0.84 -11.84 3.92
N ASP A 213 -0.85 -11.26 2.73
CA ASP A 213 0.34 -10.83 2.00
C ASP A 213 1.10 -9.73 2.75
N PHE A 214 0.40 -8.70 3.22
CA PHE A 214 1.02 -7.61 3.97
C PHE A 214 1.58 -8.07 5.32
N LEU A 215 0.92 -9.03 5.97
CA LEU A 215 1.42 -9.64 7.19
C LEU A 215 2.74 -10.39 6.92
N GLU A 216 2.81 -11.15 5.83
CA GLU A 216 4.01 -11.90 5.46
C GLU A 216 5.16 -10.97 5.04
N MET A 217 4.85 -9.92 4.26
CA MET A 217 5.79 -8.83 3.94
C MET A 217 6.39 -8.24 5.22
N LEU A 218 5.55 -7.85 6.19
CA LEU A 218 6.01 -7.22 7.42
C LEU A 218 6.84 -8.18 8.28
N LYS A 219 6.45 -9.46 8.38
CA LYS A 219 7.24 -10.48 9.08
C LYS A 219 8.62 -10.63 8.45
N GLY A 220 8.67 -10.74 7.14
CA GLY A 220 9.91 -10.86 6.39
C GLY A 220 10.83 -9.66 6.55
N TYR A 221 10.27 -8.47 6.43
CA TYR A 221 10.98 -7.21 6.64
C TYR A 221 11.55 -7.12 8.06
N VAL A 222 10.73 -7.33 9.09
CA VAL A 222 11.17 -7.25 10.50
C VAL A 222 12.21 -8.32 10.82
N THR A 223 12.02 -9.55 10.35
CA THR A 223 13.00 -10.63 10.55
C THR A 223 14.36 -10.27 9.96
N SER A 224 14.36 -9.69 8.76
CA SER A 224 15.57 -9.20 8.10
C SER A 224 16.25 -8.11 8.93
N GLN A 225 15.48 -7.15 9.46
CA GLN A 225 16.02 -6.08 10.30
C GLN A 225 16.57 -6.56 11.65
N VAL A 226 15.95 -7.57 12.27
CA VAL A 226 16.37 -8.15 13.55
C VAL A 226 17.64 -9.00 13.38
N ALA A 227 17.68 -9.90 12.39
CA ALA A 227 18.86 -10.72 12.10
C ALA A 227 20.10 -9.85 11.85
N MET A 228 19.89 -8.73 11.16
CA MET A 228 20.89 -7.70 10.89
C MET A 228 21.39 -6.98 12.14
N SER A 229 20.52 -6.74 13.11
CA SER A 229 20.88 -6.13 14.39
C SER A 229 21.65 -7.10 15.29
N ALA A 230 21.30 -8.40 15.27
CA ALA A 230 21.98 -9.45 16.02
C ALA A 230 23.41 -9.72 15.49
N LEU A 231 23.59 -9.77 14.17
CA LEU A 231 24.92 -9.87 13.53
C LEU A 231 25.85 -8.69 13.87
N ARG A 232 25.29 -7.52 14.18
CA ARG A 232 26.05 -6.35 14.66
C ARG A 232 26.46 -6.52 16.12
N SER A 233 25.56 -6.93 17.00
CA SER A 233 25.82 -7.09 18.45
C SER A 233 26.79 -8.23 18.78
N ALA A 234 26.72 -9.36 18.08
CA ALA A 234 27.64 -10.49 18.28
C ALA A 234 29.11 -10.13 17.98
N ASN A 235 29.34 -9.01 17.28
CA ASN A 235 30.66 -8.57 16.85
C ASN A 235 31.28 -7.52 17.78
N ASP A 236 30.50 -6.91 18.67
CA ASP A 236 30.97 -6.00 19.72
C ASP A 236 31.58 -6.75 20.93
N ASN A 237 31.35 -8.08 21.02
CA ASN A 237 31.92 -8.94 22.07
C ASN A 237 33.39 -9.34 21.81
N VAL A 238 34.03 -8.87 20.73
CA VAL A 238 35.46 -9.08 20.49
C VAL A 238 36.26 -7.82 20.87
N SER A 239 36.54 -7.70 22.18
CA SER A 239 37.60 -6.91 22.85
C SER A 239 37.12 -5.73 23.74
N PRO A 240 37.27 -5.82 25.08
CA PRO A 240 37.19 -4.67 25.97
C PRO A 240 38.51 -3.89 25.91
N GLY A 241 38.55 -2.83 25.11
CA GLY A 241 39.67 -1.88 25.09
C GLY A 241 39.12 -0.46 24.94
N ARG A 242 39.39 0.38 25.94
CA ARG A 242 38.88 1.76 26.06
C ARG A 242 39.09 2.57 24.77
N LEU A 243 38.06 2.67 23.96
CA LEU A 243 37.86 3.77 23.04
C LEU A 243 36.44 4.29 23.22
N SER A 244 36.37 5.58 23.50
CA SER A 244 35.18 6.38 23.73
C SER A 244 34.08 6.15 22.69
N ARG A 245 32.83 6.14 23.19
CA ARG A 245 31.53 6.12 22.49
C ARG A 245 31.59 6.47 20.98
N PRO A 246 31.07 5.62 20.08
CA PRO A 246 30.96 5.97 18.67
C PRO A 246 29.93 7.11 18.46
N ALA A 247 30.35 8.11 17.70
CA ALA A 247 29.64 9.37 17.44
C ALA A 247 28.51 9.29 16.39
N SER A 248 28.01 8.11 16.00
CA SER A 248 27.02 7.99 14.90
C SER A 248 25.57 7.75 15.36
N LYS A 249 25.25 8.11 16.60
CA LYS A 249 23.87 7.96 17.14
C LYS A 249 22.80 8.61 16.23
N SER A 250 23.10 9.75 15.63
CA SER A 250 22.14 10.53 14.82
C SER A 250 21.59 9.81 13.58
N SER A 251 22.45 9.17 12.79
CA SER A 251 22.01 8.47 11.56
C SER A 251 21.24 7.18 11.87
N HIS A 252 21.56 6.54 13.00
CA HIS A 252 20.91 5.32 13.46
C HIS A 252 19.49 5.57 13.97
N TYR A 253 19.24 6.73 14.60
CA TYR A 253 17.87 7.14 14.94
C TYR A 253 17.05 7.42 13.67
N SER A 254 17.64 8.04 12.64
CA SER A 254 16.92 8.35 11.39
C SER A 254 16.39 7.10 10.68
N LEU A 255 17.21 6.05 10.52
CA LEU A 255 16.79 4.81 9.86
C LEU A 255 15.76 4.02 10.69
N LYS A 256 15.92 3.97 12.03
CA LYS A 256 14.92 3.35 12.91
C LYS A 256 13.59 4.10 12.87
N MET A 257 13.63 5.43 12.82
CA MET A 257 12.44 6.28 12.71
C MET A 257 11.75 6.13 11.34
N MET A 258 12.51 6.04 10.24
CA MET A 258 11.98 5.75 8.90
C MET A 258 11.36 4.36 8.83
N SER A 259 12.01 3.34 9.38
CA SER A 259 11.45 1.98 9.46
C SER A 259 10.18 1.92 10.29
N LEU A 260 10.12 2.61 11.43
CA LEU A 260 8.94 2.66 12.29
C LEU A 260 7.78 3.38 11.58
N ARG A 261 8.08 4.50 10.90
CA ARG A 261 7.10 5.26 10.12
C ARG A 261 6.51 4.40 8.99
N LEU A 262 7.37 3.71 8.22
CA LEU A 262 6.94 2.80 7.16
C LEU A 262 6.03 1.68 7.70
N SER A 263 6.38 1.06 8.83
CA SER A 263 5.54 0.04 9.45
C SER A 263 4.18 0.58 9.93
N LEU A 264 4.12 1.80 10.44
CA LEU A 264 2.87 2.43 10.91
C LEU A 264 1.93 2.80 9.76
N GLU A 265 2.51 3.27 8.65
CA GLU A 265 1.75 3.70 7.48
C GLU A 265 1.21 2.49 6.69
N ILE A 266 1.99 1.42 6.59
CA ILE A 266 1.54 0.13 6.04
C ILE A 266 0.39 -0.46 6.85
N LEU A 267 0.37 -0.25 8.18
CA LEU A 267 -0.70 -0.72 9.06
C LEU A 267 -1.93 0.20 9.08
N GLY A 268 -1.95 1.28 8.29
CA GLY A 268 -3.07 2.23 8.21
C GLY A 268 -3.33 2.98 9.53
N VAL A 269 -2.31 3.14 10.38
CA VAL A 269 -2.43 3.89 11.64
C VAL A 269 -2.29 5.38 11.33
N PRO A 270 -3.33 6.22 11.56
CA PRO A 270 -3.26 7.64 11.26
C PRO A 270 -2.17 8.31 12.12
N THR A 271 -1.20 8.94 11.47
CA THR A 271 -0.23 9.81 12.13
C THR A 271 -0.90 11.15 12.41
N ILE A 272 -1.47 11.31 13.61
CA ILE A 272 -1.99 12.60 14.05
C ILE A 272 -0.79 13.55 14.22
N GLY A 273 -0.87 14.71 13.57
CA GLY A 273 0.21 15.66 13.37
C GLY A 273 0.99 16.08 14.63
N ASP A 274 2.28 16.36 14.40
CA ASP A 274 3.26 17.15 15.16
C ASP A 274 3.31 17.09 16.70
N SER A 275 2.62 16.17 17.35
CA SER A 275 2.80 15.86 18.77
C SER A 275 3.33 14.44 18.93
N PHE A 276 4.61 14.28 18.60
CA PHE A 276 5.43 13.07 18.78
C PHE A 276 5.54 12.58 20.25
N TYR A 277 4.94 13.27 21.22
CA TYR A 277 4.95 12.90 22.63
C TYR A 277 3.96 11.79 23.01
N ASN A 278 2.92 11.53 22.20
CA ASN A 278 1.95 10.47 22.51
C ASN A 278 2.30 9.09 21.93
N LEU A 279 3.22 8.99 20.96
CA LEU A 279 3.59 7.71 20.35
C LEU A 279 4.83 7.06 20.94
N TYR A 280 5.56 7.78 21.80
CA TYR A 280 6.51 7.15 22.70
C TYR A 280 5.84 6.02 23.52
N TYR A 281 4.51 6.10 23.76
CA TYR A 281 3.72 5.10 24.48
C TYR A 281 3.35 3.82 23.70
N TYR A 282 3.45 3.76 22.38
CA TYR A 282 3.04 2.56 21.63
C TYR A 282 4.15 1.52 21.47
N VAL A 283 5.41 1.93 21.60
CA VAL A 283 6.58 1.04 21.73
C VAL A 283 7.60 1.72 22.66
N TYR A 284 7.29 1.83 23.96
CA TYR A 284 8.33 2.15 24.95
C TYR A 284 9.20 0.90 25.16
N LEU A 285 10.46 0.99 24.73
CA LEU A 285 11.57 0.20 25.26
C LEU A 285 12.07 0.92 26.53
N VAL A 286 11.56 0.51 27.69
CA VAL A 286 12.22 0.78 28.98
C VAL A 286 12.55 -0.58 29.59
N SER A 287 13.84 -0.84 29.78
CA SER A 287 14.34 -2.00 30.54
C SER A 287 13.97 -3.39 29.99
N GLY A 288 13.97 -3.57 28.65
CA GLY A 288 13.94 -4.91 28.05
C GLY A 288 12.56 -5.58 27.94
N GLU A 289 11.46 -4.87 28.21
CA GLU A 289 10.09 -5.36 27.96
C GLU A 289 9.39 -4.53 26.88
N ILE A 290 8.76 -5.21 25.91
CA ILE A 290 7.84 -4.60 24.94
C ILE A 290 6.42 -4.67 25.51
N LYS A 291 5.84 -3.51 25.85
CA LYS A 291 4.40 -3.38 26.11
C LYS A 291 3.70 -2.76 24.91
N VAL A 292 2.90 -3.57 24.20
CA VAL A 292 1.99 -3.14 23.14
C VAL A 292 0.60 -2.96 23.75
N MET A 293 0.08 -1.73 23.81
CA MET A 293 -1.33 -1.51 24.15
C MET A 293 -2.21 -1.64 22.90
N ARG A 294 -2.96 -2.75 22.87
CA ARG A 294 -4.15 -3.04 22.06
C ARG A 294 -4.28 -2.29 20.72
N THR A 295 -3.92 -2.97 19.64
CA THR A 295 -4.65 -2.84 18.37
C THR A 295 -5.64 -4.00 18.28
N HIS A 296 -6.86 -3.74 17.85
CA HIS A 296 -7.98 -4.67 18.03
C HIS A 296 -7.94 -5.90 17.11
N ASN A 297 -6.89 -6.12 16.30
CA ASN A 297 -7.01 -6.98 15.13
C ASN A 297 -5.96 -8.07 14.87
N ASP A 298 -4.89 -8.27 15.67
CA ASP A 298 -4.17 -9.56 15.54
C ASP A 298 -3.25 -9.89 16.72
N HIS A 299 -3.76 -10.70 17.65
CA HIS A 299 -2.97 -11.22 18.77
C HIS A 299 -1.76 -12.04 18.28
N SER A 300 -1.85 -12.60 17.07
CA SER A 300 -0.80 -13.39 16.42
C SER A 300 0.43 -12.56 16.06
N PHE A 301 0.23 -11.35 15.51
CA PHE A 301 1.32 -10.46 15.11
C PHE A 301 2.03 -9.85 16.33
N VAL A 302 1.28 -9.49 17.37
CA VAL A 302 1.85 -9.01 18.63
C VAL A 302 2.72 -10.08 19.29
N GLU A 303 2.27 -11.34 19.33
CA GLU A 303 3.08 -12.46 19.83
C GLU A 303 4.27 -12.77 18.92
N PHE A 304 4.14 -12.64 17.61
CA PHE A 304 5.27 -12.75 16.68
C PHE A 304 6.35 -11.69 16.96
N LEU A 305 5.97 -10.42 17.14
CA LEU A 305 6.92 -9.35 17.46
C LEU A 305 7.63 -9.61 18.81
N LYS A 306 6.87 -10.03 19.84
CA LYS A 306 7.43 -10.40 21.14
C LYS A 306 8.41 -11.58 21.03
N ASN A 307 8.07 -12.62 20.29
CA ASN A 307 8.89 -13.83 20.15
C ASN A 307 10.14 -13.59 19.29
N THR A 308 10.03 -12.80 18.22
CA THR A 308 11.16 -12.42 17.36
C THR A 308 12.17 -11.59 18.15
N TYR A 309 11.69 -10.66 18.98
CA TYR A 309 12.54 -9.87 19.86
C TYR A 309 13.14 -10.72 21.01
N ARG A 310 12.34 -11.59 21.65
CA ARG A 310 12.82 -12.48 22.72
C ARG A 310 13.94 -13.39 22.22
N LYS A 311 13.80 -14.01 21.04
CA LYS A 311 14.86 -14.82 20.41
C LYS A 311 16.16 -14.03 20.21
N SER A 312 16.06 -12.80 19.68
CA SER A 312 17.23 -11.93 19.51
C SER A 312 17.89 -11.50 20.83
N SER A 313 17.16 -11.52 21.96
CA SER A 313 17.69 -11.23 23.29
C SER A 313 18.28 -12.46 24.00
N THR A 314 17.74 -13.66 23.78
CA THR A 314 18.32 -14.91 24.33
C THR A 314 19.60 -15.33 23.61
N ASP A 315 19.73 -15.05 22.31
CA ASP A 315 20.97 -15.31 21.56
C ASP A 315 22.12 -14.37 21.97
N VAL A 316 21.84 -13.34 22.78
CA VAL A 316 22.84 -12.43 23.38
C VAL A 316 23.30 -12.88 24.77
N GLN A 317 22.63 -13.86 25.41
CA GLN A 317 23.02 -14.40 26.71
C GLN A 317 23.70 -15.78 26.68
N ILE A 318 23.78 -16.42 25.51
CA ILE A 318 24.49 -17.69 25.34
C ILE A 318 25.52 -17.52 24.23
N ASN A 319 26.63 -16.84 24.55
CA ASN A 319 27.98 -16.99 23.98
C ASN A 319 28.92 -15.92 24.56
#